data_AF-A0A174CMS8-F1
#
_entry.id   AF-A0A174CMS8-F1
#
_cell.length_a   1.000
_cell.length_b   1.000
_cell.length_c   1.000
_cell.angle_alpha   90.00
_cell.angle_beta   90.00
_cell.angle_gamma   90.00
#
_symmetry.space_group_name_H-M   'P 1'
#
loop_
_entity.id
_entity.type
_entity.pdbx_description
1 polymer ?
#
loop_
_entity_poly.entity_id
_entity_poly.type
_entity_poly.pdbx_seq_one_letter_code
_entity_poly.pdbx_strand_id
1 'polypeptide(L)'
;MKCMHCGADLPEDQLICPRCGREIQIVPDYNPLDDMLTAQLKGGITQTMSLHLGEQEKQDVSYSGVANPVYERRESVGGETRCVGNSGSVGRRQQETVTRRGRDAVVRRSDVRPATGRVGQREDAREQTRRAYEEERRLRRMRAEKRKERARKKRRKMLLMLLAGCIVLAGLIFLFYQNSYTGKVKKGYRLLAASEYENALTVFEKAASGSPKKAEAYTGISKVYIAKDDLDQAEEVFTDEIAKQSGNAEIYRAAVEFYIDTKQEEKVSPLLNACTSDTVLEALKDYVSGEPEFSLDETETYDEVQALELTGKGKAIYYTTDGSEPTTSSTKYTEPIKIGEGETTVKAISVNKKGIPSLTESKTYKVEFPIADAPAVTPSTGQYNHVQSISVVVPDKYTAYYTTDGSDPDPENNSATQEYTGPIVMPAGSTIFSFILQDQKGRLSDVTRRNYELNTD
;
A
#
# COMPACT_ATOMS: atom_id res chain seq x y z
N MET A 1 18.97 22.53 -6.14
CA MET A 1 17.76 22.52 -7.04
C MET A 1 17.68 21.20 -7.84
N LYS A 2 16.70 20.95 -8.73
CA LYS A 2 16.63 19.70 -9.54
C LYS A 2 16.61 19.97 -11.05
N CYS A 3 17.32 19.14 -11.82
CA CYS A 3 17.42 19.28 -13.28
C CYS A 3 16.15 18.81 -13.99
N MET A 4 15.50 19.71 -14.73
CA MET A 4 14.25 19.41 -15.47
C MET A 4 14.43 18.36 -16.58
N HIS A 5 15.65 18.11 -17.05
CA HIS A 5 15.93 17.10 -18.09
C HIS A 5 16.24 15.69 -17.56
N CYS A 6 16.72 15.53 -16.33
CA CYS A 6 17.20 14.23 -15.82
C CYS A 6 16.87 13.93 -14.35
N GLY A 7 16.15 14.82 -13.65
CA GLY A 7 15.71 14.67 -12.27
C GLY A 7 16.81 14.74 -11.21
N ALA A 8 18.09 14.82 -11.61
CA ALA A 8 19.23 14.88 -10.70
C ALA A 8 19.21 16.16 -9.86
N ASP A 9 19.60 16.04 -8.60
CA ASP A 9 19.90 17.18 -7.74
C ASP A 9 21.13 17.95 -8.26
N LEU A 10 21.02 19.26 -8.21
CA LEU A 10 21.94 20.25 -8.75
C LEU A 10 22.56 21.05 -7.60
N PRO A 11 23.90 21.11 -7.48
CA PRO A 11 24.60 22.04 -6.61
C PRO A 11 24.24 23.49 -6.95
N GLU A 12 24.32 24.38 -5.96
CA GLU A 12 23.81 25.76 -6.10
C GLU A 12 24.74 26.66 -6.93
N ASP A 13 26.01 26.27 -7.09
CA ASP A 13 27.04 27.01 -7.84
C ASP A 13 27.27 26.52 -9.29
N GLN A 14 26.42 25.64 -9.83
CA GLN A 14 26.62 25.04 -11.16
C GLN A 14 25.54 25.47 -12.18
N LEU A 15 26.00 25.98 -13.33
CA LEU A 15 25.15 26.35 -14.49
C LEU A 15 24.97 25.23 -15.52
N ILE A 16 25.67 24.10 -15.35
CA ILE A 16 25.55 22.89 -16.20
C ILE A 16 25.28 21.69 -15.28
N CYS A 17 24.32 20.84 -15.64
CA CYS A 17 23.98 19.66 -14.85
C CYS A 17 25.10 18.60 -14.92
N PRO A 18 25.70 18.17 -13.78
CA PRO A 18 26.82 17.23 -13.79
C PRO A 18 26.44 15.81 -14.25
N ARG A 19 25.15 15.44 -14.28
CA ARG A 19 24.70 14.13 -14.77
C ARG A 19 24.45 14.09 -16.29
N CYS A 20 23.94 15.17 -16.89
CA CYS A 20 23.52 15.17 -18.31
C CYS A 20 24.23 16.19 -19.20
N GLY A 21 25.16 16.99 -18.67
CA GLY A 21 25.95 17.96 -19.44
C GLY A 21 25.13 19.09 -20.08
N ARG A 22 23.88 19.29 -19.65
CA ARG A 22 22.98 20.32 -20.17
C ARG A 22 23.00 21.56 -19.27
N GLU A 23 23.00 22.73 -19.90
CA GLU A 23 22.84 24.03 -19.23
C GLU A 23 21.53 24.10 -18.44
N ILE A 24 21.54 24.87 -17.35
CA ILE A 24 20.44 24.95 -16.39
C ILE A 24 19.67 26.26 -16.62
N GLN A 25 18.49 26.14 -17.22
CA GLN A 25 17.59 27.26 -17.47
C GLN A 25 16.86 27.64 -16.17
N ILE A 26 17.36 28.69 -15.48
CA ILE A 26 16.85 29.14 -14.18
C ILE A 26 15.49 29.86 -14.30
N VAL A 27 15.22 30.51 -15.44
CA VAL A 27 13.97 31.22 -15.72
C VAL A 27 13.16 30.41 -16.75
N PRO A 28 11.96 29.91 -16.39
CA PRO A 28 11.07 29.24 -17.35
C PRO A 28 10.66 30.15 -18.50
N ASP A 29 10.54 29.62 -19.71
CA ASP A 29 10.05 30.38 -20.86
C ASP A 29 8.61 30.84 -20.65
N TYR A 30 8.39 32.16 -20.73
CA TYR A 30 7.08 32.77 -20.52
C TYR A 30 6.13 32.44 -21.68
N ASN A 31 5.15 31.57 -21.43
CA ASN A 31 4.13 31.18 -22.38
C ASN A 31 2.81 31.96 -22.14
N PRO A 32 2.45 32.93 -23.00
CA PRO A 32 1.24 33.76 -22.79
C PRO A 32 -0.09 33.01 -22.94
N LEU A 33 -0.08 31.72 -23.32
CA LEU A 33 -1.29 30.88 -23.34
C LEU A 33 -1.69 30.39 -21.94
N ASP A 34 -0.74 30.24 -21.02
CA ASP A 34 -1.01 29.68 -19.69
C ASP A 34 -1.73 30.71 -18.78
N ASP A 35 -1.49 32.00 -18.98
CA ASP A 35 -2.26 33.08 -18.36
C ASP A 35 -3.72 33.09 -18.85
N MET A 36 -3.97 32.80 -20.14
CA MET A 36 -5.34 32.67 -20.66
C MET A 36 -6.09 31.47 -20.04
N LEU A 37 -5.43 30.33 -19.86
CA LEU A 37 -6.01 29.18 -19.14
C LEU A 37 -6.31 29.53 -17.68
N THR A 38 -5.35 30.18 -17.01
CA THR A 38 -5.47 30.59 -15.59
C THR A 38 -6.61 31.60 -15.39
N ALA A 39 -6.82 32.50 -16.34
CA ALA A 39 -7.96 33.42 -16.34
C ALA A 39 -9.31 32.71 -16.50
N GLN A 40 -9.41 31.69 -17.37
CA GLN A 40 -10.65 30.91 -17.52
C GLN A 40 -10.99 30.09 -16.27
N LEU A 41 -10.01 29.47 -15.62
CA LEU A 41 -10.23 28.64 -14.42
C LEU A 41 -10.83 29.44 -13.25
N LYS A 42 -10.40 30.68 -13.04
CA LYS A 42 -10.98 31.58 -12.02
C LYS A 42 -12.47 31.88 -12.24
N GLY A 43 -12.98 31.79 -13.47
CA GLY A 43 -14.39 31.97 -13.78
C GLY A 43 -15.29 30.76 -13.47
N GLY A 44 -14.74 29.54 -13.43
CA GLY A 44 -15.52 28.31 -13.25
C GLY A 44 -15.73 27.87 -11.80
N ILE A 45 -14.79 28.21 -10.91
CA ILE A 45 -14.74 27.67 -9.52
C ILE A 45 -15.86 28.25 -8.62
N THR A 46 -16.38 29.43 -8.93
CA THR A 46 -17.40 30.12 -8.12
C THR A 46 -18.82 29.55 -8.24
N GLN A 47 -19.08 28.64 -9.19
CA GLN A 47 -20.43 28.06 -9.40
C GLN A 47 -20.64 26.67 -8.78
N THR A 48 -19.59 25.99 -8.28
CA THR A 48 -19.68 24.57 -7.87
C THR A 48 -19.63 24.33 -6.36
N MET A 49 -19.31 25.33 -5.54
CA MET A 49 -19.15 25.20 -4.08
C MET A 49 -20.40 25.58 -3.27
N SER A 50 -21.58 25.13 -3.70
CA SER A 50 -22.87 25.46 -3.04
C SER A 50 -23.82 24.28 -2.84
N LEU A 51 -23.35 23.03 -2.96
CA LEU A 51 -24.19 21.83 -2.82
C LEU A 51 -23.47 20.69 -2.06
N HIS A 52 -24.10 20.23 -0.98
CA HIS A 52 -23.78 19.05 -0.15
C HIS A 52 -22.57 19.14 0.80
N LEU A 53 -22.73 19.92 1.87
CA LEU A 53 -22.33 19.53 3.22
C LEU A 53 -23.52 19.80 4.16
N GLY A 54 -23.78 18.89 5.10
CA GLY A 54 -24.97 18.96 5.95
C GLY A 54 -25.18 17.71 6.81
N GLU A 55 -24.43 17.61 7.90
CA GLU A 55 -24.73 16.70 9.01
C GLU A 55 -25.78 17.32 9.96
N GLN A 56 -26.17 16.55 10.98
CA GLN A 56 -27.42 16.74 11.71
C GLN A 56 -27.37 17.75 12.88
N GLU A 57 -28.59 18.12 13.29
CA GLU A 57 -29.03 18.26 14.69
C GLU A 57 -29.04 19.67 15.34
N LYS A 58 -30.23 20.29 15.40
CA LYS A 58 -31.03 20.38 16.64
C LYS A 58 -32.42 20.98 16.40
N GLN A 59 -33.32 20.77 17.37
CA GLN A 59 -34.68 21.33 17.39
C GLN A 59 -34.65 22.74 18.01
N ASP A 60 -35.52 23.66 17.56
CA ASP A 60 -36.62 24.15 18.42
C ASP A 60 -37.65 25.10 17.77
N VAL A 61 -38.89 24.95 18.24
CA VAL A 61 -39.98 25.93 18.45
C VAL A 61 -40.28 27.04 17.40
N SER A 62 -41.39 26.81 16.69
CA SER A 62 -42.40 27.71 16.08
C SER A 62 -42.30 29.26 16.17
N TYR A 63 -42.70 29.94 15.07
CA TYR A 63 -43.95 30.73 15.02
C TYR A 63 -44.51 30.85 13.58
N SER A 64 -45.71 31.44 13.42
CA SER A 64 -46.51 31.46 12.17
C SER A 64 -46.23 32.64 11.23
N GLY A 65 -46.39 32.43 9.91
CA GLY A 65 -46.48 33.48 8.90
C GLY A 65 -47.30 33.06 7.66
N VAL A 66 -48.35 33.82 7.32
CA VAL A 66 -49.32 33.49 6.26
C VAL A 66 -49.08 34.34 5.02
N ALA A 67 -49.07 33.73 3.81
CA ALA A 67 -49.81 34.20 2.63
C ALA A 67 -49.40 33.48 1.31
N ASN A 68 -50.42 33.13 0.52
CA ASN A 68 -50.36 32.93 -0.93
C ASN A 68 -51.37 33.97 -1.50
N PRO A 69 -51.19 34.57 -2.70
CA PRO A 69 -51.63 33.84 -3.90
C PRO A 69 -50.96 34.19 -5.26
N VAL A 70 -50.87 33.17 -6.10
CA VAL A 70 -51.24 33.10 -7.55
C VAL A 70 -51.53 34.41 -8.32
N TYR A 71 -50.76 34.63 -9.41
CA TYR A 71 -51.33 35.02 -10.72
C TYR A 71 -50.42 34.65 -11.91
N GLU A 72 -51.03 34.20 -13.01
CA GLU A 72 -50.36 34.00 -14.31
C GLU A 72 -50.29 35.31 -15.12
N ARG A 73 -49.24 35.49 -15.92
CA ARG A 73 -49.31 36.23 -17.20
C ARG A 73 -48.26 35.75 -18.20
N ARG A 74 -48.56 35.95 -19.49
CA ARG A 74 -47.82 35.41 -20.64
C ARG A 74 -47.80 36.42 -21.79
N GLU A 75 -46.62 36.88 -22.18
CA GLU A 75 -46.25 37.54 -23.45
C GLU A 75 -44.71 37.56 -23.48
N SER A 76 -43.93 37.17 -24.51
CA SER A 76 -44.06 37.17 -25.98
C SER A 76 -43.69 38.50 -26.66
N VAL A 77 -42.54 38.56 -27.35
CA VAL A 77 -42.34 39.07 -28.73
C VAL A 77 -40.83 39.10 -29.11
N GLY A 78 -40.51 38.68 -30.35
CA GLY A 78 -39.26 39.02 -31.08
C GLY A 78 -37.97 38.27 -30.68
N GLY A 79 -37.05 37.98 -31.61
CA GLY A 79 -37.13 38.09 -33.07
C GLY A 79 -35.77 37.92 -33.78
N GLU A 80 -35.75 37.14 -34.86
CA GLU A 80 -34.71 37.10 -35.91
C GLU A 80 -33.27 36.62 -35.55
N THR A 81 -32.36 36.27 -36.49
CA THR A 81 -32.48 35.56 -37.79
C THR A 81 -31.08 35.02 -38.20
N ARG A 82 -31.07 33.91 -38.95
CA ARG A 82 -30.02 33.39 -39.89
C ARG A 82 -29.00 32.35 -39.41
N CYS A 83 -28.75 31.38 -40.31
CA CYS A 83 -27.72 30.34 -40.22
C CYS A 83 -26.94 30.23 -41.54
N VAL A 84 -25.62 30.01 -41.46
CA VAL A 84 -24.71 29.60 -42.54
C VAL A 84 -23.60 28.76 -41.88
N GLY A 85 -23.06 27.67 -42.45
CA GLY A 85 -23.33 27.01 -43.73
C GLY A 85 -22.83 25.55 -43.71
N ASN A 86 -22.98 24.84 -44.84
CA ASN A 86 -22.78 23.39 -44.95
C ASN A 86 -21.43 23.01 -45.61
N SER A 87 -20.81 21.91 -45.17
CA SER A 87 -19.83 21.17 -45.99
C SER A 87 -19.95 19.65 -45.81
N GLY A 88 -19.71 18.92 -46.90
CA GLY A 88 -19.77 17.44 -46.95
C GLY A 88 -19.72 16.92 -48.39
N SER A 89 -18.78 16.02 -48.67
CA SER A 89 -18.51 15.40 -49.98
C SER A 89 -17.49 14.25 -49.79
N VAL A 90 -17.20 13.30 -50.70
CA VAL A 90 -17.51 13.09 -52.13
C VAL A 90 -17.84 11.60 -52.37
N GLY A 91 -18.61 11.26 -53.41
CA GLY A 91 -18.67 9.87 -53.94
C GLY A 91 -19.71 9.69 -55.06
N ARG A 92 -19.29 9.70 -56.34
CA ARG A 92 -20.22 9.75 -57.50
C ARG A 92 -19.57 9.35 -58.83
N ARG A 93 -20.28 8.56 -59.65
CA ARG A 93 -20.30 8.54 -61.15
C ARG A 93 -21.45 7.61 -61.60
N GLN A 94 -22.09 7.76 -62.77
CA GLN A 94 -21.98 8.70 -63.90
C GLN A 94 -23.41 9.23 -64.22
N GLN A 95 -23.92 9.69 -65.37
CA GLN A 95 -23.47 10.14 -66.71
C GLN A 95 -24.44 11.31 -67.13
N GLU A 96 -24.06 12.42 -67.78
CA GLU A 96 -23.97 12.73 -69.24
C GLU A 96 -25.16 12.28 -70.12
N THR A 97 -25.71 13.09 -71.04
CA THR A 97 -25.43 14.48 -71.53
C THR A 97 -26.77 15.13 -72.01
N VAL A 98 -27.15 16.37 -71.65
CA VAL A 98 -26.76 17.70 -72.22
C VAL A 98 -27.18 17.83 -73.71
N THR A 99 -27.99 18.79 -74.20
CA THR A 99 -28.23 20.25 -73.90
C THR A 99 -29.74 20.55 -73.55
N ARG A 100 -30.50 21.66 -73.81
CA ARG A 100 -30.36 22.93 -74.58
C ARG A 100 -31.10 24.18 -73.99
N ARG A 101 -32.22 24.69 -74.56
CA ARG A 101 -32.87 26.00 -74.26
C ARG A 101 -34.38 26.03 -74.61
N GLY A 102 -35.19 26.92 -74.00
CA GLY A 102 -36.53 27.28 -74.52
C GLY A 102 -37.50 28.07 -73.60
N ARG A 103 -37.48 29.41 -73.71
CA ARG A 103 -38.50 30.42 -73.31
C ARG A 103 -38.26 31.65 -74.21
N ASP A 104 -39.22 32.46 -74.64
CA ASP A 104 -40.69 32.38 -74.70
C ASP A 104 -41.13 32.95 -76.07
N ALA A 105 -42.33 32.64 -76.57
CA ALA A 105 -42.86 33.26 -77.79
C ALA A 105 -44.39 33.41 -77.76
N VAL A 106 -44.89 34.59 -78.12
CA VAL A 106 -46.33 34.92 -78.18
C VAL A 106 -46.90 34.55 -79.55
N VAL A 107 -48.05 33.86 -79.58
CA VAL A 107 -48.86 33.66 -80.80
C VAL A 107 -50.31 34.04 -80.52
N ARG A 108 -50.99 34.60 -81.52
CA ARG A 108 -52.29 35.27 -81.44
C ARG A 108 -53.49 34.31 -81.47
N ARG A 109 -54.66 34.82 -81.07
CA ARG A 109 -56.00 34.33 -81.49
C ARG A 109 -56.27 34.71 -82.97
N SER A 110 -57.43 34.29 -83.50
CA SER A 110 -57.97 34.44 -84.87
C SER A 110 -57.30 33.55 -85.94
N ASP A 111 -58.03 32.88 -86.83
CA ASP A 111 -59.48 32.62 -86.90
C ASP A 111 -59.79 31.33 -87.69
N VAL A 112 -60.67 30.45 -87.16
CA VAL A 112 -61.47 29.50 -87.94
C VAL A 112 -62.80 29.22 -87.20
N ARG A 113 -63.94 29.45 -87.87
CA ARG A 113 -65.24 28.88 -87.48
C ARG A 113 -65.41 27.51 -88.14
N PRO A 114 -65.86 26.48 -87.39
CA PRO A 114 -66.77 25.49 -87.98
C PRO A 114 -68.13 25.46 -87.26
N ALA A 115 -69.19 25.41 -88.07
CA ALA A 115 -70.54 24.91 -87.84
C ALA A 115 -71.07 24.76 -86.39
N THR A 116 -72.16 25.48 -86.11
CA THR A 116 -73.14 25.17 -85.06
C THR A 116 -73.64 23.73 -85.16
N GLY A 117 -73.45 22.93 -84.11
CA GLY A 117 -73.93 21.54 -84.05
C GLY A 117 -74.17 21.06 -82.62
N ARG A 118 -75.45 20.94 -82.24
CA ARG A 118 -75.98 20.34 -80.99
C ARG A 118 -75.24 20.74 -79.69
N VAL A 119 -75.60 21.89 -79.15
CA VAL A 119 -75.66 22.07 -77.68
C VAL A 119 -76.67 21.04 -77.13
N GLY A 120 -76.40 20.46 -75.95
CA GLY A 120 -77.26 19.44 -75.32
C GLY A 120 -76.65 18.04 -75.17
N GLN A 121 -75.41 17.79 -75.62
CA GLN A 121 -74.67 16.53 -75.34
C GLN A 121 -73.17 16.76 -75.01
N ARG A 122 -72.75 18.01 -74.75
CA ARG A 122 -71.32 18.38 -74.56
C ARG A 122 -70.98 19.02 -73.21
N GLU A 123 -71.96 19.37 -72.41
CA GLU A 123 -71.74 19.95 -71.08
C GLU A 123 -71.61 18.85 -70.02
N ASP A 124 -72.48 17.82 -70.09
CA ASP A 124 -72.37 16.60 -69.28
C ASP A 124 -70.97 15.97 -69.38
N ALA A 125 -70.42 15.86 -70.60
CA ALA A 125 -69.09 15.29 -70.82
C ALA A 125 -67.95 16.11 -70.16
N ARG A 126 -68.12 17.43 -70.04
CA ARG A 126 -67.17 18.32 -69.33
C ARG A 126 -67.34 18.27 -67.82
N GLU A 127 -68.56 18.08 -67.33
CA GLU A 127 -68.79 17.97 -65.90
C GLU A 127 -68.44 16.58 -65.36
N GLN A 128 -68.76 15.51 -66.10
CA GLN A 128 -68.32 14.13 -65.83
C GLN A 128 -66.79 14.06 -65.74
N THR A 129 -66.05 14.68 -66.66
CA THR A 129 -64.58 14.68 -66.61
C THR A 129 -64.01 15.48 -65.44
N ARG A 130 -64.67 16.57 -65.01
CA ARG A 130 -64.33 17.27 -63.75
C ARG A 130 -64.60 16.40 -62.50
N ARG A 131 -65.79 15.78 -62.42
CA ARG A 131 -66.19 14.91 -61.31
C ARG A 131 -65.25 13.69 -61.21
N ALA A 132 -64.94 13.05 -62.34
CA ALA A 132 -63.97 11.95 -62.41
C ALA A 132 -62.56 12.36 -61.97
N TYR A 133 -62.08 13.55 -62.34
CA TYR A 133 -60.78 14.06 -61.88
C TYR A 133 -60.75 14.31 -60.36
N GLU A 134 -61.84 14.80 -59.78
CA GLU A 134 -61.95 14.94 -58.32
C GLU A 134 -62.03 13.59 -57.60
N GLU A 135 -62.79 12.63 -58.13
CA GLU A 135 -62.81 11.25 -57.62
C GLU A 135 -61.43 10.63 -57.70
N GLU A 136 -60.71 10.76 -58.81
CA GLU A 136 -59.35 10.24 -58.97
C GLU A 136 -58.39 10.90 -57.97
N ARG A 137 -58.54 12.20 -57.70
CA ARG A 137 -57.77 12.93 -56.68
C ARG A 137 -58.11 12.47 -55.25
N ARG A 138 -59.39 12.19 -54.95
CA ARG A 138 -59.83 11.59 -53.66
C ARG A 138 -59.29 10.16 -53.51
N LEU A 139 -59.34 9.34 -54.57
CA LEU A 139 -58.74 8.00 -54.65
C LEU A 139 -57.22 8.03 -54.46
N ARG A 140 -56.51 8.97 -55.09
CA ARG A 140 -55.06 9.17 -54.90
C ARG A 140 -54.73 9.54 -53.44
N ARG A 141 -55.53 10.40 -52.78
CA ARG A 141 -55.41 10.72 -51.34
C ARG A 141 -55.62 9.49 -50.46
N MET A 142 -56.74 8.77 -50.62
CA MET A 142 -57.00 7.52 -49.89
C MET A 142 -55.92 6.45 -50.12
N ARG A 143 -55.41 6.30 -51.34
CA ARG A 143 -54.30 5.39 -51.66
C ARG A 143 -53.00 5.82 -50.97
N ALA A 144 -52.72 7.12 -50.88
CA ALA A 144 -51.57 7.66 -50.16
C ALA A 144 -51.69 7.50 -48.63
N GLU A 145 -52.88 7.68 -48.06
CA GLU A 145 -53.14 7.47 -46.63
C GLU A 145 -53.06 5.99 -46.25
N LYS A 146 -53.70 5.10 -47.00
CA LYS A 146 -53.56 3.64 -46.81
C LYS A 146 -52.10 3.19 -47.00
N ARG A 147 -51.29 3.85 -47.84
CA ARG A 147 -49.83 3.65 -47.90
C ARG A 147 -49.10 4.17 -46.65
N LYS A 148 -49.43 5.38 -46.15
CA LYS A 148 -48.88 5.93 -44.90
C LYS A 148 -49.21 5.06 -43.68
N GLU A 149 -50.44 4.54 -43.58
CA GLU A 149 -50.83 3.61 -42.52
C GLU A 149 -50.08 2.28 -42.60
N ARG A 150 -49.99 1.67 -43.79
CA ARG A 150 -49.20 0.45 -44.01
C ARG A 150 -47.73 0.69 -43.66
N ALA A 151 -47.17 1.86 -43.98
CA ALA A 151 -45.82 2.24 -43.61
C ALA A 151 -45.67 2.48 -42.09
N ARG A 152 -46.64 3.12 -41.42
CA ARG A 152 -46.66 3.27 -39.94
C ARG A 152 -46.77 1.91 -39.25
N LYS A 153 -47.64 1.01 -39.72
CA LYS A 153 -47.78 -0.37 -39.21
C LYS A 153 -46.50 -1.19 -39.47
N LYS A 154 -45.84 -1.05 -40.63
CA LYS A 154 -44.55 -1.71 -40.93
C LYS A 154 -43.41 -1.13 -40.06
N ARG A 155 -43.34 0.19 -39.84
CA ARG A 155 -42.39 0.81 -38.90
C ARG A 155 -42.64 0.38 -37.45
N ARG A 156 -43.90 0.33 -36.97
CA ARG A 156 -44.22 -0.16 -35.63
C ARG A 156 -43.84 -1.64 -35.46
N LYS A 157 -44.10 -2.50 -36.45
CA LYS A 157 -43.61 -3.89 -36.44
C LYS A 157 -42.08 -3.97 -36.46
N MET A 158 -41.40 -3.18 -37.29
CA MET A 158 -39.92 -3.11 -37.33
C MET A 158 -39.34 -2.69 -35.98
N LEU A 159 -39.87 -1.64 -35.36
CA LEU A 159 -39.43 -1.17 -34.04
C LEU A 159 -39.69 -2.19 -32.93
N LEU A 160 -40.82 -2.91 -32.98
CA LEU A 160 -41.10 -4.01 -32.05
C LEU A 160 -40.15 -5.20 -32.24
N MET A 161 -39.82 -5.58 -33.49
CA MET A 161 -38.82 -6.62 -33.77
C MET A 161 -37.41 -6.20 -33.33
N LEU A 162 -37.04 -4.93 -33.52
CA LEU A 162 -35.75 -4.38 -33.10
C LEU A 162 -35.66 -4.34 -31.57
N LEU A 163 -36.70 -3.88 -30.89
CA LEU A 163 -36.79 -3.86 -29.42
C LEU A 163 -36.78 -5.28 -28.83
N ALA A 164 -37.48 -6.24 -29.44
CA ALA A 164 -37.37 -7.65 -29.06
C ALA A 164 -35.95 -8.20 -29.27
N GLY A 165 -35.29 -7.84 -30.37
CA GLY A 165 -33.88 -8.16 -30.61
C GLY A 165 -32.95 -7.57 -29.55
N CYS A 166 -33.18 -6.32 -29.12
CA CYS A 166 -32.44 -5.71 -28.01
C CYS A 166 -32.67 -6.42 -26.67
N ILE A 167 -33.89 -6.88 -26.38
CA ILE A 167 -34.19 -7.67 -25.17
C ILE A 167 -33.45 -9.02 -25.20
N VAL A 168 -33.46 -9.73 -26.34
CA VAL A 168 -32.72 -10.99 -26.51
C VAL A 168 -31.21 -10.75 -26.37
N LEU A 169 -30.68 -9.70 -27.00
CA LEU A 169 -29.27 -9.33 -26.88
C LEU A 169 -28.88 -8.98 -25.44
N ALA A 170 -29.71 -8.22 -24.71
CA ALA A 170 -29.49 -7.92 -23.30
C ALA A 170 -29.51 -9.19 -22.43
N GLY A 171 -30.43 -10.12 -22.70
CA GLY A 171 -30.48 -11.43 -22.04
C GLY A 171 -29.22 -12.29 -22.29
N LEU A 172 -28.71 -12.28 -23.52
CA LEU A 172 -27.44 -12.96 -23.86
C LEU A 172 -26.25 -12.31 -23.14
N ILE A 173 -26.13 -10.98 -23.17
CA ILE A 173 -25.07 -10.24 -22.46
C ILE A 173 -25.14 -10.53 -20.94
N PHE A 174 -26.34 -10.59 -20.36
CA PHE A 174 -26.55 -10.93 -18.96
C PHE A 174 -26.14 -12.38 -18.63
N LEU A 175 -26.43 -13.35 -19.51
CA LEU A 175 -25.97 -14.73 -19.36
C LEU A 175 -24.44 -14.86 -19.44
N PHE A 176 -23.80 -14.21 -20.43
CA PHE A 176 -22.34 -14.16 -20.52
C PHE A 176 -21.72 -13.49 -19.30
N TYR A 177 -22.32 -12.40 -18.80
CA TYR A 177 -21.87 -11.75 -17.56
C TYR A 177 -21.98 -12.69 -16.35
N GLN A 178 -23.11 -13.37 -16.15
CA GLN A 178 -23.29 -14.29 -15.01
C GLN A 178 -22.26 -15.44 -14.99
N ASN A 179 -21.88 -15.97 -16.16
CA ASN A 179 -20.87 -17.04 -16.24
C ASN A 179 -19.41 -16.53 -16.21
N SER A 180 -19.20 -15.23 -16.44
CA SER A 180 -17.87 -14.61 -16.36
C SER A 180 -17.30 -14.63 -14.93
N TYR A 181 -15.97 -14.57 -14.80
CA TYR A 181 -15.29 -14.49 -13.51
C TYR A 181 -15.87 -13.38 -12.61
N THR A 182 -15.99 -12.16 -13.12
CA THR A 182 -16.47 -11.00 -12.34
C THR A 182 -17.95 -11.13 -11.97
N GLY A 183 -18.77 -11.77 -12.81
CA GLY A 183 -20.17 -12.10 -12.48
C GLY A 183 -20.30 -13.17 -11.38
N LYS A 184 -19.45 -14.21 -11.42
CA LYS A 184 -19.35 -15.25 -10.38
C LYS A 184 -18.87 -14.65 -9.05
N VAL A 185 -17.75 -13.94 -9.03
CA VAL A 185 -17.21 -13.27 -7.83
C VAL A 185 -18.25 -12.30 -7.25
N LYS A 186 -18.90 -11.47 -8.08
CA LYS A 186 -19.99 -10.58 -7.62
C LYS A 186 -21.27 -11.33 -7.23
N LYS A 187 -21.44 -12.61 -7.58
CA LYS A 187 -22.51 -13.47 -7.03
C LYS A 187 -22.09 -14.03 -5.67
N GLY A 188 -20.86 -14.52 -5.52
CA GLY A 188 -20.30 -15.00 -4.24
C GLY A 188 -20.42 -13.95 -3.13
N TYR A 189 -19.98 -12.71 -3.39
CA TYR A 189 -20.12 -11.61 -2.41
C TYR A 189 -21.58 -11.27 -2.04
N ARG A 190 -22.56 -11.52 -2.93
CA ARG A 190 -23.99 -11.34 -2.63
C ARG A 190 -24.57 -12.49 -1.80
N LEU A 191 -24.00 -13.69 -1.89
CA LEU A 191 -24.37 -14.85 -1.08
C LEU A 191 -23.74 -14.75 0.32
N LEU A 192 -22.47 -14.32 0.40
CA LEU A 192 -21.81 -13.98 1.66
C LEU A 192 -22.58 -12.88 2.42
N ALA A 193 -23.00 -11.81 1.74
CA ALA A 193 -23.85 -10.76 2.33
C ALA A 193 -25.28 -11.22 2.69
N ALA A 194 -25.68 -12.44 2.34
CA ALA A 194 -26.92 -13.10 2.75
C ALA A 194 -26.68 -14.26 3.73
N SER A 195 -25.46 -14.41 4.24
CA SER A 195 -25.00 -15.54 5.07
C SER A 195 -25.19 -16.94 4.46
N GLU A 196 -25.35 -17.05 3.14
CA GLU A 196 -25.41 -18.32 2.43
C GLU A 196 -24.00 -18.87 2.16
N TYR A 197 -23.23 -19.15 3.22
CA TYR A 197 -21.78 -19.42 3.16
C TYR A 197 -21.41 -20.55 2.19
N GLU A 198 -22.07 -21.70 2.25
CA GLU A 198 -21.78 -22.85 1.37
C GLU A 198 -22.12 -22.56 -0.11
N ASN A 199 -23.15 -21.76 -0.37
CA ASN A 199 -23.45 -21.29 -1.72
C ASN A 199 -22.43 -20.23 -2.20
N ALA A 200 -21.87 -19.44 -1.28
CA ALA A 200 -20.80 -18.49 -1.59
C ALA A 200 -19.48 -19.20 -1.94
N LEU A 201 -19.02 -20.15 -1.09
CA LEU A 201 -17.83 -20.99 -1.33
C LEU A 201 -17.91 -21.65 -2.70
N THR A 202 -18.96 -22.42 -2.96
CA THR A 202 -19.13 -23.14 -4.23
C THR A 202 -19.34 -22.25 -5.46
N VAL A 203 -19.51 -20.92 -5.30
CA VAL A 203 -19.51 -19.94 -6.39
C VAL A 203 -18.14 -19.29 -6.56
N PHE A 204 -17.41 -19.01 -5.48
CA PHE A 204 -16.03 -18.52 -5.53
C PHE A 204 -15.05 -19.58 -6.02
N GLU A 205 -15.16 -20.83 -5.58
CA GLU A 205 -14.41 -21.98 -6.13
C GLU A 205 -14.59 -22.11 -7.64
N LYS A 206 -15.83 -21.95 -8.13
CA LYS A 206 -16.18 -21.97 -9.56
C LYS A 206 -15.71 -20.71 -10.32
N ALA A 207 -15.21 -19.69 -9.63
CA ALA A 207 -14.49 -18.55 -10.20
C ALA A 207 -12.98 -18.79 -10.19
N ALA A 208 -12.40 -19.22 -9.06
CA ALA A 208 -10.99 -19.56 -8.90
C ALA A 208 -10.55 -20.64 -9.89
N SER A 209 -11.21 -21.80 -9.90
CA SER A 209 -10.96 -22.89 -10.88
C SER A 209 -11.08 -22.47 -12.35
N GLY A 210 -11.86 -21.42 -12.64
CA GLY A 210 -11.99 -20.85 -13.99
C GLY A 210 -10.97 -19.74 -14.32
N SER A 211 -10.20 -19.27 -13.35
CA SER A 211 -9.17 -18.21 -13.50
C SER A 211 -8.21 -18.20 -12.30
N PRO A 212 -7.40 -19.27 -12.10
CA PRO A 212 -6.68 -19.49 -10.84
C PRO A 212 -5.59 -18.45 -10.54
N LYS A 213 -5.16 -17.67 -11.55
CA LYS A 213 -4.18 -16.59 -11.35
C LYS A 213 -4.75 -15.34 -10.67
N LYS A 214 -6.07 -15.25 -10.46
CA LYS A 214 -6.77 -14.03 -10.03
C LYS A 214 -7.18 -14.10 -8.56
N ALA A 215 -6.54 -13.29 -7.73
CA ALA A 215 -6.68 -13.36 -6.28
C ALA A 215 -8.09 -13.05 -5.75
N GLU A 216 -8.91 -12.26 -6.45
CA GLU A 216 -10.19 -11.73 -5.91
C GLU A 216 -11.22 -12.83 -5.55
N ALA A 217 -11.08 -14.02 -6.13
CA ALA A 217 -11.89 -15.19 -5.82
C ALA A 217 -11.42 -15.88 -4.53
N TYR A 218 -10.11 -16.03 -4.33
CA TYR A 218 -9.51 -16.58 -3.11
C TYR A 218 -9.75 -15.65 -1.91
N THR A 219 -9.62 -14.33 -2.10
CA THR A 219 -10.07 -13.33 -1.11
C THR A 219 -11.55 -13.49 -0.77
N GLY A 220 -12.38 -13.89 -1.75
CA GLY A 220 -13.79 -14.19 -1.53
C GLY A 220 -14.02 -15.44 -0.69
N ILE A 221 -13.28 -16.52 -0.95
CA ILE A 221 -13.32 -17.77 -0.15
C ILE A 221 -12.85 -17.50 1.28
N SER A 222 -11.69 -16.87 1.46
CA SER A 222 -11.15 -16.49 2.78
C SER A 222 -12.12 -15.61 3.57
N LYS A 223 -12.79 -14.63 2.91
CA LYS A 223 -13.83 -13.80 3.55
C LYS A 223 -15.13 -14.56 3.88
N VAL A 224 -15.37 -15.75 3.33
CA VAL A 224 -16.43 -16.66 3.82
C VAL A 224 -15.96 -17.42 5.06
N TYR A 225 -14.71 -17.88 5.12
CA TYR A 225 -14.17 -18.56 6.29
C TYR A 225 -14.02 -17.63 7.51
N ILE A 226 -13.57 -16.38 7.33
CA ILE A 226 -13.64 -15.33 8.36
C ILE A 226 -15.07 -15.16 8.87
N ALA A 227 -16.08 -15.16 7.99
CA ALA A 227 -17.49 -15.05 8.37
C ALA A 227 -18.08 -16.34 8.99
N LYS A 228 -17.32 -17.44 9.01
CA LYS A 228 -17.58 -18.69 9.74
C LYS A 228 -16.78 -18.80 11.05
N ASP A 229 -16.02 -17.76 11.41
CA ASP A 229 -15.09 -17.72 12.56
C ASP A 229 -13.93 -18.74 12.47
N ASP A 230 -13.54 -19.09 11.25
CA ASP A 230 -12.53 -20.10 10.92
C ASP A 230 -11.33 -19.41 10.23
N LEU A 231 -10.39 -18.91 11.03
CA LEU A 231 -9.22 -18.19 10.51
C LEU A 231 -8.18 -19.14 9.89
N ASP A 232 -8.08 -20.37 10.39
CA ASP A 232 -7.11 -21.36 9.90
C ASP A 232 -7.45 -21.77 8.46
N GLN A 233 -8.72 -22.05 8.16
CA GLN A 233 -9.17 -22.26 6.76
C GLN A 233 -9.05 -20.98 5.92
N ALA A 234 -9.26 -19.80 6.51
CA ALA A 234 -9.13 -18.53 5.79
C ALA A 234 -7.69 -18.20 5.37
N GLU A 235 -6.70 -18.71 6.11
CA GLU A 235 -5.26 -18.65 5.84
C GLU A 235 -4.81 -19.76 4.87
N GLU A 236 -5.28 -21.01 5.07
CA GLU A 236 -4.97 -22.17 4.21
C GLU A 236 -5.28 -21.88 2.73
N VAL A 237 -6.42 -21.22 2.46
CA VAL A 237 -6.83 -20.77 1.12
C VAL A 237 -5.76 -19.94 0.39
N PHE A 238 -4.92 -19.20 1.12
CA PHE A 238 -3.81 -18.44 0.53
C PHE A 238 -2.51 -19.22 0.50
N THR A 239 -2.12 -19.88 1.59
CA THR A 239 -0.84 -20.62 1.65
C THR A 239 -0.81 -21.77 0.64
N ASP A 240 -1.93 -22.47 0.49
CA ASP A 240 -2.10 -23.59 -0.42
C ASP A 240 -2.05 -23.16 -1.90
N GLU A 241 -2.51 -21.96 -2.26
CA GLU A 241 -2.37 -21.43 -3.64
C GLU A 241 -1.01 -20.73 -3.87
N ILE A 242 -0.40 -20.14 -2.83
CA ILE A 242 0.99 -19.63 -2.90
C ILE A 242 1.98 -20.78 -3.16
N ALA A 243 1.77 -21.95 -2.55
CA ALA A 243 2.54 -23.16 -2.85
C ALA A 243 2.41 -23.61 -4.32
N LYS A 244 1.27 -23.36 -4.97
CA LYS A 244 1.00 -23.66 -6.40
C LYS A 244 1.50 -22.55 -7.35
N GLN A 245 1.57 -21.30 -6.87
CA GLN A 245 1.84 -20.10 -7.68
C GLN A 245 2.80 -19.11 -7.00
N SER A 246 3.98 -19.59 -6.57
CA SER A 246 4.97 -18.81 -5.80
C SER A 246 5.48 -17.51 -6.45
N GLY A 247 5.25 -17.31 -7.76
CA GLY A 247 5.53 -16.07 -8.48
C GLY A 247 4.34 -15.10 -8.64
N ASN A 248 3.18 -15.36 -8.03
CA ASN A 248 1.97 -14.57 -8.25
C ASN A 248 1.77 -13.46 -7.19
N ALA A 249 2.21 -12.25 -7.53
CA ALA A 249 2.13 -11.07 -6.67
C ALA A 249 0.69 -10.61 -6.33
N GLU A 250 -0.35 -11.00 -7.08
CA GLU A 250 -1.73 -10.73 -6.68
C GLU A 250 -2.15 -11.56 -5.45
N ILE A 251 -1.71 -12.82 -5.38
CA ILE A 251 -2.09 -13.76 -4.33
C ILE A 251 -1.33 -13.45 -3.03
N TYR A 252 -0.02 -13.20 -3.10
CA TYR A 252 0.74 -12.70 -1.95
C TYR A 252 0.19 -11.37 -1.42
N ARG A 253 -0.23 -10.45 -2.31
CA ARG A 253 -0.88 -9.19 -1.88
C ARG A 253 -2.16 -9.46 -1.08
N ALA A 254 -3.02 -10.35 -1.57
CA ALA A 254 -4.25 -10.71 -0.87
C ALA A 254 -4.00 -11.42 0.47
N ALA A 255 -2.93 -12.23 0.57
CA ALA A 255 -2.51 -12.87 1.83
C ALA A 255 -1.96 -11.86 2.85
N VAL A 256 -1.15 -10.90 2.41
CA VAL A 256 -0.65 -9.80 3.26
C VAL A 256 -1.78 -8.87 3.69
N GLU A 257 -2.71 -8.55 2.80
CA GLU A 257 -3.93 -7.78 3.14
C GLU A 257 -4.83 -8.57 4.11
N PHE A 258 -4.93 -9.90 3.99
CA PHE A 258 -5.61 -10.77 4.96
C PHE A 258 -4.96 -10.70 6.36
N TYR A 259 -3.63 -10.86 6.47
CA TYR A 259 -2.96 -10.78 7.77
C TYR A 259 -3.09 -9.39 8.43
N ILE A 260 -3.11 -8.30 7.64
CA ILE A 260 -3.35 -6.95 8.17
C ILE A 260 -4.83 -6.78 8.59
N ASP A 261 -5.80 -7.22 7.78
CA ASP A 261 -7.23 -7.19 8.12
C ASP A 261 -7.54 -8.01 9.39
N THR A 262 -6.81 -9.11 9.66
CA THR A 262 -7.00 -10.01 10.82
C THR A 262 -6.12 -9.71 12.04
N LYS A 263 -5.21 -8.73 11.96
CA LYS A 263 -4.22 -8.38 13.00
C LYS A 263 -3.24 -9.51 13.34
N GLN A 264 -2.66 -10.08 12.29
CA GLN A 264 -1.59 -11.08 12.33
C GLN A 264 -0.36 -10.55 11.57
N GLU A 265 -0.03 -9.26 11.73
CA GLU A 265 1.03 -8.59 10.98
C GLU A 265 2.41 -9.28 11.13
N GLU A 266 2.63 -10.02 12.23
CA GLU A 266 3.82 -10.83 12.46
C GLU A 266 4.01 -11.96 11.43
N LYS A 267 2.94 -12.45 10.79
CA LYS A 267 3.02 -13.47 9.73
C LYS A 267 3.50 -12.92 8.38
N VAL A 268 3.47 -11.61 8.18
CA VAL A 268 3.81 -10.98 6.89
C VAL A 268 5.30 -11.12 6.57
N SER A 269 6.21 -10.85 7.53
CA SER A 269 7.65 -10.98 7.30
C SER A 269 8.10 -12.43 7.03
N PRO A 270 7.66 -13.45 7.78
CA PRO A 270 7.88 -14.86 7.44
C PRO A 270 7.37 -15.25 6.04
N LEU A 271 6.15 -14.82 5.66
CA LEU A 271 5.60 -15.10 4.32
C LEU A 271 6.46 -14.50 3.20
N LEU A 272 6.94 -13.27 3.38
CA LEU A 272 7.76 -12.57 2.39
C LEU A 272 9.20 -13.11 2.36
N ASN A 273 9.80 -13.46 3.50
CA ASN A 273 11.14 -14.05 3.55
C ASN A 273 11.19 -15.46 2.91
N ALA A 274 10.09 -16.22 3.00
CA ALA A 274 9.94 -17.50 2.30
C ALA A 274 9.72 -17.35 0.77
N CYS A 275 9.56 -16.13 0.25
CA CYS A 275 9.29 -15.91 -1.17
C CYS A 275 10.60 -15.80 -1.99
N THR A 276 10.80 -16.75 -2.91
CA THR A 276 11.96 -16.78 -3.82
C THR A 276 11.75 -16.00 -5.12
N SER A 277 10.71 -15.14 -5.20
CA SER A 277 10.33 -14.45 -6.43
C SER A 277 10.59 -12.94 -6.35
N ASP A 278 11.64 -12.46 -7.02
CA ASP A 278 11.98 -11.04 -7.14
C ASP A 278 10.78 -10.17 -7.58
N THR A 279 9.95 -10.69 -8.49
CA THR A 279 8.74 -10.01 -8.98
C THR A 279 7.64 -9.85 -7.94
N VAL A 280 7.59 -10.72 -6.93
CA VAL A 280 6.69 -10.60 -5.78
C VAL A 280 7.28 -9.64 -4.75
N LEU A 281 8.57 -9.79 -4.44
CA LEU A 281 9.28 -8.95 -3.47
C LEU A 281 9.29 -7.46 -3.87
N GLU A 282 9.63 -7.13 -5.13
CA GLU A 282 9.59 -5.75 -5.64
C GLU A 282 8.17 -5.18 -5.67
N ALA A 283 7.15 -6.01 -5.91
CA ALA A 283 5.74 -5.60 -5.89
C ALA A 283 5.17 -5.40 -4.47
N LEU A 284 5.85 -5.90 -3.44
CA LEU A 284 5.43 -5.88 -2.03
C LEU A 284 6.47 -5.25 -1.08
N LYS A 285 7.54 -4.64 -1.59
CA LYS A 285 8.60 -3.99 -0.81
C LYS A 285 8.14 -3.01 0.27
N ASP A 286 7.01 -2.33 0.06
CA ASP A 286 6.39 -1.43 1.04
C ASP A 286 5.85 -2.15 2.30
N TYR A 287 5.76 -3.48 2.26
CA TYR A 287 5.36 -4.36 3.36
C TYR A 287 6.55 -5.08 4.02
N VAL A 288 7.70 -5.15 3.35
CA VAL A 288 8.92 -5.77 3.89
C VAL A 288 9.44 -4.94 5.07
N SER A 289 9.89 -5.62 6.12
CA SER A 289 10.52 -5.00 7.30
C SER A 289 11.93 -5.55 7.46
N GLY A 290 12.94 -4.70 7.24
CA GLY A 290 14.33 -5.08 7.53
C GLY A 290 14.56 -5.21 9.04
N GLU A 291 15.27 -6.26 9.43
CA GLU A 291 15.70 -6.55 10.80
C GLU A 291 16.46 -5.36 11.46
N PRO A 292 16.50 -5.31 12.81
CA PRO A 292 17.38 -4.40 13.52
C PRO A 292 18.84 -4.87 13.46
N GLU A 293 19.73 -3.93 13.18
CA GLU A 293 21.18 -4.08 13.23
C GLU A 293 21.65 -3.78 14.67
N PHE A 294 22.63 -4.54 15.18
CA PHE A 294 23.16 -4.43 16.55
C PHE A 294 24.61 -3.90 16.50
N SER A 295 25.00 -3.02 17.42
CA SER A 295 26.32 -2.36 17.40
C SER A 295 27.49 -3.19 17.93
N LEU A 296 27.22 -4.25 18.70
CA LEU A 296 28.24 -5.09 19.36
C LEU A 296 28.36 -6.45 18.68
N ASP A 297 29.57 -7.01 18.68
CA ASP A 297 29.84 -8.36 18.20
C ASP A 297 29.45 -9.38 19.29
N GLU A 298 28.77 -10.46 18.91
CA GLU A 298 28.34 -11.52 19.82
C GLU A 298 29.39 -12.64 20.00
N THR A 299 30.49 -12.58 19.23
CA THR A 299 31.63 -13.49 19.33
C THR A 299 32.75 -12.95 20.23
N GLU A 300 32.68 -11.66 20.58
CA GLU A 300 33.61 -11.00 21.50
C GLU A 300 33.15 -11.18 22.96
N THR A 301 34.10 -11.35 23.88
CA THR A 301 33.85 -11.31 25.33
C THR A 301 34.42 -10.01 25.87
N TYR A 302 33.56 -9.18 26.42
CA TYR A 302 33.91 -7.82 26.86
C TYR A 302 34.43 -7.80 28.30
N ASP A 303 35.46 -7.01 28.55
CA ASP A 303 36.12 -6.88 29.86
C ASP A 303 35.54 -5.72 30.71
N GLU A 304 34.67 -4.89 30.12
CA GLU A 304 33.89 -3.83 30.78
C GLU A 304 32.41 -3.77 30.33
N VAL A 305 31.59 -3.00 31.05
CA VAL A 305 30.14 -2.82 30.80
C VAL A 305 29.89 -2.14 29.46
N GLN A 306 29.18 -2.82 28.55
CA GLN A 306 28.91 -2.31 27.21
C GLN A 306 27.57 -1.57 27.09
N ALA A 307 27.51 -0.66 26.11
CA ALA A 307 26.30 0.00 25.66
C ALA A 307 25.93 -0.50 24.26
N LEU A 308 24.94 -1.39 24.19
CA LEU A 308 24.41 -1.92 22.93
C LEU A 308 23.47 -0.89 22.28
N GLU A 309 23.83 -0.43 21.08
CA GLU A 309 22.94 0.36 20.24
C GLU A 309 22.23 -0.53 19.22
N LEU A 310 20.95 -0.22 18.95
CA LEU A 310 20.14 -0.86 17.92
C LEU A 310 19.79 0.14 16.81
N THR A 311 20.16 -0.18 15.57
CA THR A 311 19.83 0.61 14.37
C THR A 311 18.86 -0.13 13.47
N GLY A 312 18.11 0.57 12.62
CA GLY A 312 17.13 -0.08 11.77
C GLY A 312 16.40 0.87 10.82
N LYS A 313 15.87 0.31 9.73
CA LYS A 313 15.21 1.05 8.64
C LYS A 313 13.71 1.28 8.90
N GLY A 314 13.21 0.83 10.05
CA GLY A 314 11.82 0.93 10.50
C GLY A 314 11.40 2.31 11.04
N LYS A 315 10.16 2.36 11.55
CA LYS A 315 9.54 3.47 12.29
C LYS A 315 9.87 3.40 13.80
N ALA A 316 10.08 2.20 14.33
CA ALA A 316 10.45 1.93 15.72
C ALA A 316 11.11 0.56 15.82
N ILE A 317 11.92 0.36 16.85
CA ILE A 317 12.48 -0.94 17.25
C ILE A 317 11.88 -1.30 18.63
N TYR A 318 11.54 -2.57 18.83
CA TYR A 318 11.08 -3.12 20.11
C TYR A 318 11.95 -4.31 20.49
N TYR A 319 12.24 -4.47 21.78
CA TYR A 319 13.20 -5.46 22.25
C TYR A 319 12.82 -6.09 23.60
N THR A 320 13.47 -7.21 23.91
CA THR A 320 13.34 -7.98 25.14
C THR A 320 14.73 -8.47 25.58
N THR A 321 14.92 -8.60 26.90
CA THR A 321 16.20 -9.05 27.52
C THR A 321 15.99 -10.17 28.54
N ASP A 322 14.79 -10.76 28.58
CA ASP A 322 14.35 -11.86 29.43
C ASP A 322 14.21 -13.19 28.64
N GLY A 323 14.63 -13.18 27.37
CA GLY A 323 14.49 -14.30 26.44
C GLY A 323 13.12 -14.43 25.77
N SER A 324 12.10 -13.64 26.15
CA SER A 324 10.78 -13.66 25.51
C SER A 324 10.81 -13.12 24.08
N GLU A 325 9.87 -13.53 23.23
CA GLU A 325 9.78 -13.00 21.86
C GLU A 325 9.30 -11.54 21.85
N PRO A 326 10.02 -10.61 21.20
CA PRO A 326 9.67 -9.21 21.19
C PRO A 326 8.49 -8.95 20.24
N THR A 327 7.49 -8.23 20.73
CA THR A 327 6.29 -7.83 19.98
C THR A 327 6.19 -6.30 19.92
N THR A 328 5.21 -5.78 19.19
CA THR A 328 4.86 -4.35 19.18
C THR A 328 4.39 -3.81 20.55
N SER A 329 4.19 -4.68 21.54
CA SER A 329 3.86 -4.35 22.93
C SER A 329 5.05 -4.45 23.90
N SER A 330 6.22 -4.88 23.43
CA SER A 330 7.45 -4.99 24.24
C SER A 330 8.10 -3.62 24.48
N THR A 331 9.23 -3.59 25.19
CA THR A 331 9.98 -2.36 25.46
C THR A 331 10.41 -1.71 24.14
N LYS A 332 9.97 -0.48 23.89
CA LYS A 332 10.40 0.29 22.73
C LYS A 332 11.83 0.79 22.95
N TYR A 333 12.72 0.55 21.99
CA TYR A 333 14.08 1.09 22.00
C TYR A 333 14.06 2.62 21.81
N THR A 334 14.73 3.32 22.73
CA THR A 334 14.92 4.80 22.71
C THR A 334 16.30 5.26 23.18
N GLU A 335 17.01 4.44 23.96
CA GLU A 335 18.34 4.70 24.52
C GLU A 335 19.15 3.38 24.48
N PRO A 336 20.50 3.42 24.46
CA PRO A 336 21.34 2.22 24.41
C PRO A 336 21.08 1.25 25.58
N ILE A 337 21.08 -0.05 25.27
CA ILE A 337 20.84 -1.13 26.24
C ILE A 337 22.15 -1.42 26.98
N LYS A 338 22.13 -1.37 28.31
CA LYS A 338 23.31 -1.65 29.14
C LYS A 338 23.50 -3.15 29.30
N ILE A 339 24.62 -3.67 28.79
CA ILE A 339 25.01 -5.07 28.94
C ILE A 339 25.98 -5.17 30.13
N GLY A 340 25.52 -5.81 31.21
CA GLY A 340 26.29 -6.03 32.43
C GLY A 340 27.05 -7.35 32.42
N GLU A 341 27.88 -7.54 33.45
CA GLU A 341 28.68 -8.75 33.68
C GLU A 341 27.83 -10.03 33.74
N GLY A 342 28.29 -11.08 33.06
CA GLY A 342 27.54 -12.32 32.80
C GLY A 342 27.18 -12.48 31.33
N GLU A 343 26.15 -13.29 31.06
CA GLU A 343 25.57 -13.48 29.72
C GLU A 343 24.21 -12.77 29.63
N THR A 344 24.01 -11.97 28.59
CA THR A 344 22.75 -11.25 28.32
C THR A 344 22.29 -11.50 26.89
N THR A 345 21.18 -12.24 26.73
CA THR A 345 20.50 -12.38 25.42
C THR A 345 19.58 -11.19 25.19
N VAL A 346 19.72 -10.53 24.03
CA VAL A 346 18.87 -9.43 23.59
C VAL A 346 18.19 -9.82 22.28
N LYS A 347 16.86 -9.79 22.27
CA LYS A 347 16.04 -10.03 21.07
C LYS A 347 15.38 -8.72 20.64
N ALA A 348 15.31 -8.47 19.33
CA ALA A 348 14.70 -7.25 18.80
C ALA A 348 13.95 -7.46 17.48
N ILE A 349 12.92 -6.64 17.26
CA ILE A 349 12.21 -6.48 15.98
C ILE A 349 12.16 -5.01 15.56
N SER A 350 12.23 -4.78 14.25
CA SER A 350 12.15 -3.48 13.58
C SER A 350 10.81 -3.38 12.86
N VAL A 351 9.99 -2.39 13.23
CA VAL A 351 8.61 -2.25 12.73
C VAL A 351 8.55 -1.19 11.64
N ASN A 352 8.08 -1.53 10.43
CA ASN A 352 8.05 -0.60 9.30
C ASN A 352 6.94 0.46 9.40
N LYS A 353 6.86 1.33 8.38
CA LYS A 353 5.89 2.44 8.33
C LYS A 353 4.41 1.98 8.26
N LYS A 354 4.15 0.74 7.84
CA LYS A 354 2.80 0.13 7.81
C LYS A 354 2.43 -0.59 9.11
N GLY A 355 3.36 -0.77 10.05
CA GLY A 355 3.12 -1.47 11.32
C GLY A 355 3.57 -2.92 11.35
N ILE A 356 4.10 -3.46 10.25
CA ILE A 356 4.58 -4.84 10.16
C ILE A 356 5.95 -4.97 10.86
N PRO A 357 6.16 -5.94 11.76
CA PRO A 357 7.46 -6.23 12.35
C PRO A 357 8.39 -6.96 11.37
N SER A 358 9.70 -6.87 11.58
CA SER A 358 10.70 -7.75 10.97
C SER A 358 10.59 -9.18 11.54
N LEU A 359 11.47 -10.07 11.09
CA LEU A 359 11.78 -11.25 11.89
C LEU A 359 12.48 -10.82 13.20
N THR A 360 12.42 -11.67 14.23
CA THR A 360 13.20 -11.49 15.47
C THR A 360 14.67 -11.73 15.17
N GLU A 361 15.51 -10.70 15.35
CA GLU A 361 16.96 -10.88 15.48
C GLU A 361 17.31 -11.10 16.95
N SER A 362 18.23 -12.03 17.24
CA SER A 362 18.49 -12.54 18.58
C SER A 362 19.98 -12.77 18.80
N LYS A 363 20.63 -11.91 19.59
CA LYS A 363 22.06 -11.99 19.91
C LYS A 363 22.30 -12.20 21.40
N THR A 364 23.42 -12.84 21.76
CA THR A 364 23.81 -13.03 23.17
C THR A 364 25.19 -12.45 23.40
N TYR A 365 25.30 -11.58 24.40
CA TYR A 365 26.53 -10.88 24.74
C TYR A 365 27.11 -11.40 26.05
N LYS A 366 28.43 -11.56 26.08
CA LYS A 366 29.17 -12.02 27.26
C LYS A 366 30.11 -10.92 27.76
N VAL A 367 30.01 -10.61 29.04
CA VAL A 367 30.85 -9.61 29.73
C VAL A 367 31.50 -10.28 30.94
N GLU A 368 32.83 -10.38 30.95
CA GLU A 368 33.61 -11.01 32.02
C GLU A 368 34.73 -10.06 32.45
N PHE A 369 34.50 -9.32 33.54
CA PHE A 369 35.51 -8.38 34.05
C PHE A 369 36.80 -9.11 34.45
N PRO A 370 37.99 -8.56 34.17
CA PRO A 370 39.25 -9.19 34.53
C PRO A 370 39.41 -9.25 36.06
N ILE A 371 40.15 -10.25 36.52
CA ILE A 371 40.59 -10.35 37.91
C ILE A 371 41.92 -9.59 38.02
N ALA A 372 42.20 -8.97 39.17
CA ALA A 372 43.48 -8.31 39.40
C ALA A 372 44.65 -9.30 39.36
N ASP A 373 45.81 -8.82 38.89
CA ASP A 373 47.08 -9.54 38.92
C ASP A 373 47.46 -10.01 40.34
N ALA A 374 48.36 -11.00 40.41
CA ALA A 374 48.90 -11.50 41.67
C ALA A 374 49.41 -10.36 42.59
N PRO A 375 49.13 -10.39 43.90
CA PRO A 375 49.40 -9.27 44.79
C PRO A 375 50.88 -8.89 44.84
N ALA A 376 51.17 -7.59 44.80
CA ALA A 376 52.54 -7.10 44.93
C ALA A 376 52.99 -7.14 46.40
N VAL A 377 53.89 -8.08 46.73
CA VAL A 377 54.40 -8.32 48.09
C VAL A 377 55.84 -7.83 48.23
N THR A 378 56.08 -7.02 49.26
CA THR A 378 57.38 -6.51 49.69
C THR A 378 57.67 -6.96 51.13
N PRO A 379 58.93 -7.23 51.52
CA PRO A 379 60.12 -7.29 50.69
C PRO A 379 60.10 -8.51 49.74
N SER A 380 61.08 -8.60 48.84
CA SER A 380 61.26 -9.76 47.95
C SER A 380 61.71 -11.02 48.70
N THR A 381 61.59 -12.18 48.08
CA THR A 381 62.20 -13.44 48.57
C THR A 381 63.69 -13.25 48.89
N GLY A 382 64.16 -13.71 50.05
CA GLY A 382 65.56 -13.57 50.45
C GLY A 382 65.88 -13.92 51.91
N GLN A 383 67.17 -13.84 52.24
CA GLN A 383 67.70 -13.93 53.60
C GLN A 383 67.77 -12.56 54.26
N TYR A 384 67.46 -12.50 55.55
CA TYR A 384 67.39 -11.29 56.36
C TYR A 384 68.06 -11.52 57.71
N ASN A 385 68.84 -10.54 58.19
CA ASN A 385 69.51 -10.61 59.50
C ASN A 385 68.86 -9.67 60.54
N HIS A 386 67.79 -8.97 60.14
CA HIS A 386 67.02 -8.03 60.96
C HIS A 386 65.54 -8.19 60.60
N VAL A 387 64.65 -8.06 61.59
CA VAL A 387 63.19 -8.15 61.41
C VAL A 387 62.72 -7.10 60.39
N GLN A 388 61.88 -7.51 59.44
CA GLN A 388 61.21 -6.62 58.48
C GLN A 388 59.68 -6.79 58.53
N SER A 389 58.95 -5.85 57.95
CA SER A 389 57.48 -5.91 57.83
C SER A 389 57.08 -6.31 56.40
N ILE A 390 56.46 -7.48 56.26
CA ILE A 390 55.93 -7.97 55.00
C ILE A 390 54.63 -7.21 54.70
N SER A 391 54.62 -6.48 53.60
CA SER A 391 53.54 -5.58 53.20
C SER A 391 53.04 -5.94 51.80
N VAL A 392 51.71 -6.10 51.70
CA VAL A 392 50.98 -6.43 50.47
C VAL A 392 50.25 -5.20 49.95
N VAL A 393 50.34 -4.94 48.64
CA VAL A 393 49.49 -3.94 47.97
C VAL A 393 48.17 -4.58 47.60
N VAL A 394 47.07 -4.02 48.10
CA VAL A 394 45.70 -4.51 47.89
C VAL A 394 44.91 -3.45 47.09
N PRO A 395 44.40 -3.76 45.89
CA PRO A 395 43.56 -2.85 45.12
C PRO A 395 42.19 -2.62 45.76
N ASP A 396 41.53 -1.50 45.40
CA ASP A 396 40.15 -1.23 45.84
C ASP A 396 39.20 -2.39 45.47
N LYS A 397 38.32 -2.74 46.41
CA LYS A 397 37.34 -3.86 46.33
C LYS A 397 37.93 -5.27 46.38
N TYR A 398 39.23 -5.44 46.61
CA TYR A 398 39.82 -6.76 46.87
C TYR A 398 40.13 -6.95 48.35
N THR A 399 40.04 -8.20 48.81
CA THR A 399 40.57 -8.65 50.10
C THR A 399 41.80 -9.52 49.85
N ALA A 400 42.90 -9.27 50.55
CA ALA A 400 44.10 -10.09 50.42
C ALA A 400 44.08 -11.23 51.46
N TYR A 401 44.51 -12.42 51.03
CA TYR A 401 44.63 -13.60 51.89
C TYR A 401 46.01 -14.24 51.75
N TYR A 402 46.47 -14.91 52.81
CA TYR A 402 47.79 -15.54 52.84
C TYR A 402 47.85 -16.85 53.65
N THR A 403 48.89 -17.63 53.41
CA THR A 403 49.31 -18.80 54.20
C THR A 403 50.77 -18.62 54.64
N THR A 404 51.26 -19.45 55.56
CA THR A 404 52.65 -19.40 56.06
C THR A 404 53.40 -20.73 55.95
N ASP A 405 52.77 -21.75 55.36
CA ASP A 405 53.31 -23.10 55.15
C ASP A 405 53.68 -23.37 53.67
N GLY A 406 53.48 -22.38 52.80
CA GLY A 406 53.64 -22.50 51.35
C GLY A 406 52.48 -23.20 50.62
N SER A 407 51.40 -23.59 51.31
CA SER A 407 50.15 -23.99 50.65
C SER A 407 49.54 -22.81 49.90
N ASP A 408 48.67 -23.06 48.92
CA ASP A 408 47.98 -21.97 48.23
C ASP A 408 46.77 -21.50 49.06
N PRO A 409 46.57 -20.19 49.29
CA PRO A 409 45.49 -19.73 50.14
C PRO A 409 44.16 -19.89 49.42
N ASP A 410 43.17 -20.41 50.13
CA ASP A 410 41.80 -20.59 49.68
C ASP A 410 40.89 -20.25 50.89
N PRO A 411 40.14 -19.14 50.86
CA PRO A 411 39.30 -18.71 51.97
C PRO A 411 38.13 -19.66 52.30
N GLU A 412 37.74 -20.55 51.39
CA GLU A 412 36.64 -21.49 51.58
C GLU A 412 37.14 -22.89 51.99
N ASN A 413 38.24 -23.37 51.40
CA ASN A 413 38.68 -24.78 51.50
C ASN A 413 40.01 -24.99 52.25
N ASN A 414 40.85 -23.97 52.44
CA ASN A 414 42.13 -24.10 53.14
C ASN A 414 42.10 -23.43 54.52
N SER A 415 42.15 -24.23 55.58
CA SER A 415 42.13 -23.75 56.97
C SER A 415 43.45 -23.13 57.47
N ALA A 416 44.52 -23.14 56.67
CA ALA A 416 45.73 -22.37 56.91
C ALA A 416 45.62 -20.90 56.44
N THR A 417 44.60 -20.59 55.63
CA THR A 417 44.35 -19.25 55.07
C THR A 417 44.03 -18.22 56.15
N GLN A 418 44.68 -17.06 56.07
CA GLN A 418 44.52 -15.93 56.98
C GLN A 418 44.25 -14.65 56.18
N GLU A 419 43.39 -13.78 56.70
CA GLU A 419 43.10 -12.48 56.09
C GLU A 419 44.23 -11.47 56.34
N TYR A 420 44.73 -10.83 55.29
CA TYR A 420 45.74 -9.78 55.40
C TYR A 420 45.07 -8.46 55.79
N THR A 421 45.12 -8.15 57.08
CA THR A 421 44.55 -6.92 57.68
C THR A 421 45.57 -5.79 57.86
N GLY A 422 46.86 -6.03 57.57
CA GLY A 422 47.94 -5.06 57.68
C GLY A 422 49.33 -5.70 57.66
N PRO A 423 50.42 -4.90 57.68
CA PRO A 423 51.78 -5.41 57.54
C PRO A 423 52.16 -6.46 58.60
N ILE A 424 52.62 -7.62 58.12
CA ILE A 424 52.97 -8.78 58.94
C ILE A 424 54.43 -8.66 59.40
N VAL A 425 54.71 -8.88 60.68
CA VAL A 425 56.10 -8.94 61.17
C VAL A 425 56.73 -10.25 60.73
N MET A 426 57.89 -10.17 60.05
CA MET A 426 58.60 -11.35 59.54
C MET A 426 58.99 -12.31 60.70
N PRO A 427 58.56 -13.59 60.65
CA PRO A 427 58.91 -14.58 61.67
C PRO A 427 60.37 -15.02 61.55
N ALA A 428 60.95 -15.51 62.66
CA ALA A 428 62.32 -16.02 62.70
C ALA A 428 62.44 -17.42 62.06
N GLY A 429 63.59 -17.70 61.43
CA GLY A 429 63.80 -18.92 60.64
C GLY A 429 63.27 -18.80 59.21
N SER A 430 63.12 -19.93 58.52
CA SER A 430 62.53 -19.98 57.17
C SER A 430 61.01 -20.07 57.23
N THR A 431 60.32 -19.31 56.39
CA THR A 431 58.85 -19.34 56.25
C THR A 431 58.47 -19.02 54.80
N ILE A 432 57.59 -19.85 54.22
CA ILE A 432 57.08 -19.66 52.86
C ILE A 432 55.68 -19.06 52.97
N PHE A 433 55.53 -17.81 52.54
CA PHE A 433 54.24 -17.17 52.42
C PHE A 433 53.72 -17.31 50.99
N SER A 434 52.45 -17.71 50.84
CA SER A 434 51.69 -17.57 49.60
C SER A 434 50.63 -16.49 49.80
N PHE A 435 50.40 -15.63 48.81
CA PHE A 435 49.45 -14.52 48.86
C PHE A 435 48.55 -14.50 47.63
N ILE A 436 47.27 -14.18 47.82
CA ILE A 436 46.26 -13.95 46.77
C ILE A 436 45.44 -12.70 47.06
N LEU A 437 44.74 -12.21 46.05
CA LEU A 437 43.62 -11.29 46.17
C LEU A 437 42.32 -12.05 45.86
N GLN A 438 41.24 -11.73 46.57
CA GLN A 438 39.88 -12.17 46.28
C GLN A 438 38.99 -10.96 46.02
N ASP A 439 38.17 -11.00 44.95
CA ASP A 439 37.23 -9.93 44.63
C ASP A 439 35.88 -10.06 45.38
N GLN A 440 34.99 -9.07 45.23
CA GLN A 440 33.65 -9.06 45.84
C GLN A 440 32.71 -10.19 45.37
N LYS A 441 33.13 -11.01 44.40
CA LYS A 441 32.41 -12.19 43.89
C LYS A 441 33.09 -13.51 44.27
N GLY A 442 34.14 -13.46 45.10
CA GLY A 442 34.89 -14.63 45.53
C GLY A 442 35.99 -15.09 44.56
N ARG A 443 36.19 -14.42 43.42
CA ARG A 443 37.15 -14.82 42.39
C ARG A 443 38.58 -14.50 42.85
N LEU A 444 39.50 -15.45 42.67
CA LEU A 444 40.88 -15.37 43.19
C LEU A 444 41.87 -14.93 42.10
N SER A 445 42.87 -14.13 42.47
CA SER A 445 44.04 -13.82 41.64
C SER A 445 45.01 -15.01 41.55
N ASP A 446 46.00 -14.88 40.67
CA ASP A 446 47.23 -15.68 40.73
C ASP A 446 47.94 -15.55 42.10
N VAL A 447 48.72 -16.58 42.46
CA VAL A 447 49.39 -16.70 43.77
C VAL A 447 50.79 -16.10 43.76
N THR A 448 51.01 -15.00 44.48
CA THR A 448 52.36 -14.50 44.79
C THR A 448 52.96 -15.30 45.93
N ARG A 449 53.97 -16.14 45.63
CA ARG A 449 54.77 -16.81 46.67
C ARG A 449 56.04 -16.03 47.02
N ARG A 450 56.44 -16.11 48.30
CA ARG A 450 57.63 -15.48 48.90
C ARG A 450 58.26 -16.46 49.89
N ASN A 451 59.58 -16.64 49.82
CA ASN A 451 60.33 -17.37 50.84
C ASN A 451 61.20 -16.37 51.61
N TYR A 452 61.02 -16.32 52.92
CA TYR A 452 61.78 -15.47 53.82
C TYR A 452 62.57 -16.34 54.78
N GLU A 453 63.84 -16.00 54.99
CA GLU A 453 64.71 -16.66 55.96
C GLU A 453 65.33 -15.60 56.87
N LEU A 454 64.78 -15.45 58.08
CA LEU A 454 65.23 -14.48 59.07
C LEU A 454 66.19 -15.14 60.07
N ASN A 455 67.47 -14.83 59.91
CA ASN A 455 68.53 -15.18 60.85
C ASN A 455 68.49 -14.23 62.05
N THR A 456 68.35 -14.79 63.25
CA THR A 456 68.52 -14.08 64.52
C THR A 456 69.74 -14.66 65.22
N ASP A 457 70.85 -13.94 65.17
CA ASP A 457 72.13 -14.25 65.86
C ASP A 457 72.01 -14.15 67.39
#